data_AF-A0A1Y6FTQ9-F1
#
_entry.id   AF-A0A1Y6FTQ9-F1
#
_cell.length_a   1.000
_cell.length_b   1.000
_cell.length_c   1.000
_cell.angle_alpha   90.00
_cell.angle_beta   90.00
_cell.angle_gamma   90.00
#
_symmetry.space_group_name_H-M   'P 1'
#
loop_
_entity.id
_entity.type
_entity.pdbx_description
1 polymer ?
#
loop_
_entity_poly.entity_id
_entity_poly.type
_entity_poly.pdbx_seq_one_letter_code
_entity_poly.pdbx_strand_id
1 'polypeptide(L)'
;MDFQGEDLVIAGKWILGVGSLIDAIGQTQQSLSGSDQGKDLIAKGNGIEAFGNSLQAIGRTKLLTPKRELSQIYTILGAWLQAAGNTTNAVGVDIEIYGPEEEGTVIDTLGSGIQGLGAAFEAVGATLLEESDYRTLTIFGGGFISLALF
;
A
#
# COMPACT_ATOMS: atom_id res chain seq x y z
N MET A 1 -22.65 6.12 13.09
CA MET A 1 -21.35 6.38 13.74
C MET A 1 -20.59 7.31 12.81
N ASP A 2 -20.21 8.50 13.26
CA ASP A 2 -19.24 9.32 12.52
C ASP A 2 -17.86 9.01 13.10
N PHE A 3 -16.99 8.41 12.30
CA PHE A 3 -15.62 8.12 12.70
C PHE A 3 -14.78 9.37 12.49
N GLN A 4 -13.93 9.70 13.48
CA GLN A 4 -12.97 10.79 13.33
C GLN A 4 -11.91 10.41 12.29
N GLY A 5 -11.39 11.40 11.56
CA GLY A 5 -10.38 11.16 10.53
C GLY A 5 -9.10 10.52 11.10
N GLU A 6 -8.70 10.90 12.31
CA GLU A 6 -7.52 10.35 13.00
C GLU A 6 -7.70 8.85 13.31
N ASP A 7 -8.89 8.45 13.78
CA ASP A 7 -9.20 7.05 14.06
C ASP A 7 -9.04 6.18 12.81
N LEU A 8 -9.52 6.67 11.66
CA LEU A 8 -9.41 5.96 10.37
C LEU A 8 -7.95 5.84 9.91
N VAL A 9 -7.13 6.88 10.13
CA VAL A 9 -5.70 6.82 9.80
C VAL A 9 -4.98 5.81 10.69
N ILE A 10 -5.26 5.80 12.00
CA ILE A 10 -4.63 4.86 12.94
C ILE A 10 -5.06 3.42 12.66
N ALA A 11 -6.37 3.19 12.44
CA ALA A 11 -6.88 1.87 12.07
C ALA A 11 -6.26 1.38 10.75
N GLY A 12 -6.18 2.26 9.75
CA GLY A 12 -5.56 1.95 8.47
C GLY A 12 -4.11 1.48 8.61
N LYS A 13 -3.30 2.14 9.46
CA LYS A 13 -1.91 1.73 9.74
C LYS A 13 -1.79 0.35 10.38
N TRP A 14 -2.65 0.02 11.36
CA TRP A 14 -2.65 -1.31 11.98
C TRP A 14 -3.07 -2.40 11.00
N ILE A 15 -4.09 -2.13 10.18
CA ILE A 15 -4.56 -3.05 9.14
C ILE A 15 -3.45 -3.29 8.11
N LEU A 16 -2.75 -2.24 7.67
CA LEU A 16 -1.58 -2.37 6.80
C LEU A 16 -0.51 -3.27 7.40
N GLY A 17 -0.12 -3.03 8.66
CA GLY A 17 0.90 -3.86 9.31
C GLY A 17 0.52 -5.35 9.40
N VAL A 18 -0.77 -5.65 9.60
CA VAL A 18 -1.26 -7.04 9.57
C VAL A 18 -1.22 -7.62 8.16
N GLY A 19 -1.66 -6.85 7.16
CA GLY A 19 -1.59 -7.25 5.75
C GLY A 19 -0.17 -7.58 5.31
N SER A 20 0.79 -6.70 5.61
CA SER A 20 2.21 -6.89 5.28
C SER A 20 2.83 -8.09 5.98
N LEU A 21 2.43 -8.38 7.21
CA LEU A 21 2.89 -9.58 7.92
C LEU A 21 2.38 -10.86 7.24
N ILE A 22 1.10 -10.89 6.87
CA ILE A 22 0.49 -12.04 6.17
C ILE A 22 1.14 -12.22 4.79
N ASP A 23 1.33 -11.13 4.04
CA ASP A 23 2.01 -11.15 2.75
C ASP A 23 3.43 -11.69 2.87
N ALA A 24 4.23 -11.18 3.83
CA ALA A 24 5.59 -11.67 4.07
C ALA A 24 5.66 -13.16 4.44
N ILE A 25 4.70 -13.67 5.21
CA ILE A 25 4.57 -15.11 5.49
C ILE A 25 4.27 -15.87 4.20
N GLY A 26 3.35 -15.38 3.38
CA GLY A 26 3.00 -15.95 2.08
C GLY A 26 4.19 -16.02 1.12
N GLN A 27 4.92 -14.91 0.96
CA GLN A 27 6.15 -14.84 0.16
C GLN A 27 7.21 -15.83 0.66
N THR A 28 7.39 -15.93 1.98
CA THR A 28 8.33 -16.91 2.57
C THR A 28 7.91 -18.34 2.26
N GLN A 29 6.63 -18.67 2.40
CA GLN A 29 6.12 -20.00 2.10
C GLN A 29 6.25 -20.32 0.61
N GLN A 30 5.93 -19.38 -0.28
CA GLN A 30 6.08 -19.54 -1.72
C GLN A 30 7.55 -19.76 -2.10
N SER A 31 8.48 -19.01 -1.52
CA SER A 31 9.92 -19.15 -1.76
C SER A 31 10.47 -20.52 -1.33
N LEU A 32 10.00 -21.06 -0.19
CA LEU A 32 10.49 -22.32 0.35
C LEU A 32 9.82 -23.57 -0.23
N SER A 33 8.53 -23.47 -0.58
CA SER A 33 7.71 -24.64 -0.93
C SER A 33 7.09 -24.58 -2.32
N GLY A 34 7.06 -23.41 -2.97
CA GLY A 34 6.36 -23.21 -4.24
C GLY A 34 4.86 -23.50 -4.18
N SER A 35 4.25 -23.45 -2.99
CA SER A 35 2.86 -23.89 -2.79
C SER A 35 1.84 -22.79 -3.01
N ASP A 36 0.71 -23.15 -3.62
CA ASP A 36 -0.44 -22.24 -3.80
C ASP A 36 -0.97 -21.66 -2.48
N GLN A 37 -0.70 -22.31 -1.34
CA GLN A 37 -0.98 -21.75 -0.02
C GLN A 37 -0.20 -20.47 0.26
N GLY A 38 1.06 -20.40 -0.18
CA GLY A 38 1.87 -19.18 -0.11
C GLY A 38 1.25 -18.07 -0.96
N LYS A 39 0.88 -18.38 -2.20
CA LYS A 39 0.18 -17.44 -3.11
C LYS A 39 -1.17 -16.95 -2.52
N ASP A 40 -1.98 -17.83 -1.95
CA ASP A 40 -3.25 -17.45 -1.30
C ASP A 40 -3.04 -16.49 -0.11
N LEU A 41 -1.97 -16.67 0.67
CA LEU A 41 -1.62 -15.73 1.73
C LEU A 41 -1.16 -14.38 1.17
N ILE A 42 -0.37 -14.35 0.10
CA ILE A 42 0.04 -13.12 -0.59
C ILE A 42 -1.19 -12.34 -1.07
N ALA A 43 -2.13 -13.00 -1.77
CA ALA A 43 -3.35 -12.36 -2.26
C ALA A 43 -4.19 -11.76 -1.11
N LYS A 44 -4.34 -12.49 -0.01
CA LYS A 44 -5.05 -12.01 1.19
C LYS A 44 -4.33 -10.84 1.87
N GLY A 45 -3.00 -10.91 2.00
CA GLY A 45 -2.18 -9.84 2.54
C GLY A 45 -2.37 -8.55 1.75
N ASN A 46 -2.18 -8.62 0.43
CA ASN A 46 -2.42 -7.52 -0.51
C ASN A 46 -3.83 -6.92 -0.37
N GLY A 47 -4.87 -7.75 -0.31
CA GLY A 47 -6.24 -7.28 -0.11
C GLY A 47 -6.46 -6.53 1.22
N ILE A 48 -5.87 -7.04 2.32
CA ILE A 48 -5.93 -6.39 3.64
C ILE A 48 -5.21 -5.04 3.60
N GLU A 49 -4.03 -4.98 2.99
CA GLU A 49 -3.29 -3.73 2.84
C GLU A 49 -4.05 -2.71 1.99
N ALA A 50 -4.69 -3.14 0.89
CA ALA A 50 -5.51 -2.27 0.05
C ALA A 50 -6.63 -1.60 0.85
N PHE A 51 -7.27 -2.36 1.75
CA PHE A 51 -8.28 -1.83 2.66
C PHE A 51 -7.69 -0.84 3.66
N GLY A 52 -6.53 -1.16 4.27
CA GLY A 52 -5.85 -0.26 5.20
C GLY A 52 -5.43 1.07 4.54
N ASN A 53 -4.90 1.03 3.31
CA ASN A 53 -4.56 2.20 2.52
C ASN A 53 -5.79 3.06 2.20
N SER A 54 -6.92 2.43 1.85
CA SER A 54 -8.19 3.12 1.61
C SER A 54 -8.69 3.86 2.87
N LEU A 55 -8.59 3.23 4.06
CA LEU A 55 -8.95 3.87 5.32
C LEU A 55 -8.07 5.09 5.63
N GLN A 56 -6.75 4.98 5.39
CA GLN A 56 -5.85 6.11 5.54
C GLN A 56 -6.22 7.26 4.60
N ALA A 57 -6.57 6.97 3.34
CA ALA A 57 -6.95 7.98 2.37
C ALA A 57 -8.26 8.71 2.75
N ILE A 58 -9.27 7.96 3.20
CA ILE A 58 -10.54 8.52 3.70
C ILE A 58 -10.31 9.35 4.96
N GLY A 59 -9.54 8.83 5.92
CA GLY A 59 -9.20 9.51 7.17
C GLY A 59 -8.48 10.83 6.93
N ARG A 60 -7.46 10.83 6.06
CA ARG A 60 -6.71 12.05 5.69
C ARG A 60 -7.58 13.07 4.96
N THR A 61 -8.51 12.63 4.11
CA THR A 61 -9.48 13.52 3.46
C THR A 61 -10.33 14.28 4.48
N LYS A 62 -10.77 13.61 5.56
CA LYS A 62 -11.52 14.27 6.67
C LYS A 62 -10.67 15.28 7.45
N LEU A 63 -9.34 15.15 7.42
CA LEU A 63 -8.38 16.00 8.13
C LEU A 63 -7.76 17.09 7.23
N LEU A 64 -8.29 17.29 6.02
CA LEU A 64 -7.78 18.29 5.10
C LEU A 64 -7.88 19.71 5.69
N THR A 65 -6.78 20.45 5.60
CA THR A 65 -6.70 21.84 6.05
C THR A 65 -6.07 22.72 4.97
N PRO A 66 -6.52 23.98 4.79
CA PRO A 66 -5.93 24.89 3.79
C PRO A 66 -4.43 25.12 3.99
N LYS A 67 -3.95 25.11 5.25
CA LYS A 67 -2.54 25.37 5.59
C LYS A 67 -1.58 24.28 5.07
N ARG A 68 -2.05 23.05 4.88
CA ARG A 68 -1.24 21.88 4.47
C ARG A 68 -1.81 21.18 3.24
N GLU A 69 -2.68 21.86 2.50
CA GLU A 69 -3.53 21.27 1.46
C GLU A 69 -2.72 20.50 0.43
N LEU A 70 -1.66 21.10 -0.12
CA LEU A 70 -0.86 20.44 -1.16
C LEU A 70 -0.19 19.16 -0.65
N SER A 71 0.49 19.21 0.50
CA SER A 71 1.12 18.02 1.11
C SER A 71 0.09 16.92 1.37
N GLN A 72 -1.06 17.27 1.96
CA GLN A 72 -2.10 16.30 2.28
C GLN A 72 -2.72 15.69 1.02
N ILE A 73 -2.89 16.46 -0.07
CA ILE A 73 -3.36 15.94 -1.35
C ILE A 73 -2.39 14.90 -1.91
N TYR A 74 -1.08 15.19 -1.91
CA TYR A 74 -0.06 14.23 -2.36
C TYR A 74 -0.11 12.92 -1.55
N THR A 75 -0.22 13.02 -0.22
CA THR A 75 -0.32 11.84 0.64
C THR A 75 -1.64 11.07 0.47
N ILE A 76 -2.78 11.76 0.24
CA ILE A 76 -4.06 11.11 -0.03
C ILE A 76 -4.03 10.38 -1.37
N LEU A 77 -3.52 11.02 -2.42
CA LEU A 77 -3.36 10.41 -3.74
C LEU A 77 -2.44 9.19 -3.66
N GLY A 78 -1.32 9.31 -2.94
CA GLY A 78 -0.38 8.21 -2.73
C GLY A 78 -1.02 6.99 -2.06
N ALA A 79 -1.85 7.20 -1.03
CA ALA A 79 -2.58 6.12 -0.36
C ALA A 79 -3.60 5.45 -1.30
N TRP A 80 -4.33 6.21 -2.11
CA TRP A 80 -5.27 5.63 -3.09
C TRP A 80 -4.55 4.83 -4.19
N LEU A 81 -3.42 5.31 -4.67
CA LEU A 81 -2.60 4.56 -5.64
C LEU A 81 -2.07 3.25 -5.03
N GLN A 82 -1.56 3.27 -3.79
CA GLN A 82 -1.15 2.05 -3.10
C GLN A 82 -2.32 1.08 -2.90
N ALA A 83 -3.52 1.56 -2.57
CA ALA A 83 -4.70 0.71 -2.48
C ALA A 83 -5.05 0.05 -3.82
N ALA A 84 -4.99 0.79 -4.92
CA ALA A 84 -5.23 0.28 -6.26
C ALA A 84 -4.16 -0.74 -6.70
N GLY A 85 -2.89 -0.45 -6.42
CA GLY A 85 -1.77 -1.35 -6.68
C GLY A 85 -1.93 -2.67 -5.94
N ASN A 86 -2.18 -2.63 -4.64
CA ASN A 86 -2.40 -3.82 -3.82
C ASN A 86 -3.63 -4.63 -4.25
N THR A 87 -4.71 -3.96 -4.66
CA THR A 87 -5.87 -4.66 -5.23
C THR A 87 -5.50 -5.38 -6.53
N THR A 88 -4.70 -4.74 -7.37
CA THR A 88 -4.23 -5.32 -8.63
C THR A 88 -3.31 -6.53 -8.37
N ASN A 89 -2.40 -6.44 -7.38
CA ASN A 89 -1.56 -7.56 -6.95
C ASN A 89 -2.38 -8.75 -6.47
N ALA A 90 -3.37 -8.51 -5.61
CA ALA A 90 -4.25 -9.58 -5.14
C ALA A 90 -4.95 -10.32 -6.30
N VAL A 91 -5.44 -9.58 -7.30
CA VAL A 91 -6.05 -10.15 -8.50
C VAL A 91 -5.02 -10.90 -9.36
N GLY A 92 -3.82 -10.34 -9.54
CA GLY A 92 -2.74 -10.98 -10.29
C GLY A 92 -2.37 -12.34 -9.69
N VAL A 93 -2.21 -12.39 -8.37
CA VAL A 93 -1.91 -13.63 -7.64
C VAL A 93 -3.06 -14.63 -7.71
N ASP A 94 -4.32 -14.20 -7.63
CA ASP A 94 -5.46 -15.09 -7.84
C ASP A 94 -5.47 -15.69 -9.27
N ILE A 95 -5.10 -14.89 -10.29
CA ILE A 95 -4.95 -15.40 -11.67
C ILE A 95 -3.78 -16.38 -11.75
N GLU A 96 -2.68 -16.17 -11.02
CA GLU A 96 -1.60 -17.16 -10.99
C GLU A 96 -2.01 -18.51 -10.40
N ILE A 97 -2.95 -18.53 -9.45
CA ILE A 97 -3.44 -19.76 -8.81
C ILE A 97 -4.48 -20.46 -9.70
N TYR A 98 -5.43 -19.71 -10.26
CA TYR A 98 -6.63 -20.29 -10.91
C TYR A 98 -6.67 -20.13 -12.43
N GLY A 99 -5.75 -19.36 -13.00
CA GLY A 99 -5.69 -19.00 -14.41
C GLY A 99 -4.29 -19.16 -15.01
N PRO A 100 -3.98 -18.42 -16.10
CA PRO A 100 -2.66 -18.45 -16.71
C PRO A 100 -1.62 -17.75 -15.84
N GLU A 101 -0.63 -18.50 -15.36
CA GLU A 101 0.43 -17.98 -14.47
C GLU A 101 1.17 -16.75 -15.04
N GLU A 102 1.48 -16.77 -16.34
CA GLU A 102 2.15 -15.64 -17.00
C GLU A 102 1.30 -14.36 -16.98
N GLU A 103 -0.02 -14.49 -17.21
CA GLU A 103 -0.93 -13.34 -17.16
C GLU A 103 -1.03 -12.79 -15.73
N GLY A 104 -1.15 -13.69 -14.74
CA GLY A 104 -1.20 -13.30 -13.33
C GLY A 104 0.06 -12.56 -12.89
N THR A 105 1.24 -13.06 -13.27
CA THR A 105 2.54 -12.42 -12.99
C THR A 105 2.64 -11.02 -13.60
N VAL A 106 2.13 -10.83 -14.83
CA VAL A 106 2.10 -9.51 -15.48
C VAL A 106 1.20 -8.53 -14.73
N ILE A 107 0.03 -8.99 -14.28
CA ILE A 107 -0.90 -8.16 -13.51
C ILE A 107 -0.34 -7.81 -12.12
N ASP A 108 0.29 -8.76 -11.42
CA ASP A 108 0.96 -8.50 -10.14
C ASP A 108 2.12 -7.51 -10.27
N THR A 109 2.91 -7.63 -11.34
CA THR A 109 3.98 -6.66 -11.63
C THR A 109 3.41 -5.26 -11.89
N LEU A 110 2.30 -5.15 -12.62
CA LEU A 110 1.63 -3.88 -12.88
C LEU A 110 1.13 -3.23 -11.58
N GLY A 111 0.49 -4.01 -10.71
CA GLY A 111 -0.01 -3.52 -9.44
C GLY A 111 1.12 -3.01 -8.53
N SER A 112 2.24 -3.73 -8.48
CA SER A 112 3.45 -3.33 -7.76
C SER A 112 4.00 -1.99 -8.27
N GLY A 113 4.01 -1.77 -9.59
CA GLY A 113 4.34 -0.47 -10.18
C GLY A 113 3.41 0.66 -9.74
N ILE A 114 2.09 0.43 -9.70
CA ILE A 114 1.11 1.40 -9.23
C ILE A 114 1.31 1.70 -7.74
N GLN A 115 1.57 0.69 -6.92
CA GLN A 115 1.89 0.85 -5.50
C GLN A 115 3.14 1.71 -5.30
N GLY A 116 4.19 1.47 -6.07
CA GLY A 116 5.40 2.27 -6.09
C GLY A 116 5.21 3.75 -6.40
N LEU A 117 4.38 4.04 -7.41
CA LEU A 117 3.97 5.40 -7.72
C LEU A 117 3.27 6.01 -6.50
N GLY A 118 2.35 5.28 -5.87
CA GLY A 118 1.69 5.75 -4.66
C GLY A 118 2.66 6.09 -3.52
N ALA A 119 3.65 5.24 -3.27
CA ALA A 119 4.71 5.50 -2.30
C ALA A 119 5.53 6.76 -2.65
N ALA A 120 5.82 6.99 -3.94
CA ALA A 120 6.52 8.20 -4.40
C ALA A 120 5.70 9.47 -4.12
N PHE A 121 4.38 9.44 -4.37
CA PHE A 121 3.49 10.55 -4.06
C PHE A 121 3.40 10.82 -2.54
N GLU A 122 3.36 9.77 -1.70
CA GLU A 122 3.42 9.95 -0.25
C GLU A 122 4.76 10.58 0.20
N ALA A 123 5.88 10.17 -0.41
CA ALA A 123 7.19 10.77 -0.14
C ALA A 123 7.25 12.25 -0.53
N VAL A 124 6.73 12.63 -1.70
CA VAL A 124 6.58 14.04 -2.09
C VAL A 124 5.73 14.79 -1.08
N GLY A 125 4.58 14.25 -0.69
CA GLY A 125 3.73 14.85 0.34
C GLY A 125 4.50 15.09 1.65
N ALA A 126 5.33 14.14 2.08
CA ALA A 126 6.18 14.28 3.26
C ALA A 126 7.25 15.36 3.13
N THR A 127 7.85 15.59 1.94
CA THR A 127 8.80 16.70 1.73
C THR A 127 8.16 18.08 1.87
N LEU A 128 6.86 18.19 1.58
CA LEU A 128 6.10 19.43 1.64
C LEU A 128 5.58 19.75 3.06
N LEU A 129 5.69 18.81 4.01
CA LEU A 129 5.44 19.07 5.42
C LEU A 129 6.68 19.74 6.06
N GLU A 130 6.54 21.02 6.42
CA GLU A 130 7.64 21.82 6.99
C GLU A 130 8.02 21.44 8.43
N GLU A 131 7.23 20.65 9.15
CA GLU A 131 7.50 20.31 10.56
C GLU A 131 7.07 18.87 10.92
N SER A 132 7.98 17.91 10.87
CA SER A 132 7.87 16.68 11.68
C SER A 132 9.21 16.02 11.93
N ASP A 133 9.42 15.49 13.14
CA ASP A 133 10.63 14.77 13.55
C ASP A 133 10.90 13.50 12.72
N TYR A 134 9.90 13.03 11.97
CA TYR A 134 9.95 11.77 11.21
C TYR A 134 9.97 11.99 9.68
N ARG A 135 10.10 13.25 9.24
CA ARG A 135 10.10 13.62 7.81
C ARG A 135 11.16 12.85 7.02
N THR A 136 12.40 12.83 7.52
CA THR A 136 13.52 12.14 6.85
C THR A 136 13.25 10.64 6.71
N LEU A 137 12.70 10.00 7.74
CA LEU A 137 12.37 8.58 7.72
C LEU A 137 11.26 8.27 6.71
N THR A 138 10.24 9.12 6.62
CA THR A 138 9.13 8.95 5.67
C THR A 138 9.61 9.12 4.23
N ILE A 139 10.44 10.14 3.96
CA ILE A 139 11.02 10.37 2.64
C ILE A 139 11.94 9.21 2.24
N PHE A 140 12.82 8.77 3.15
CA PHE A 140 13.74 7.67 2.87
C PHE A 140 13.00 6.36 2.65
N GLY A 141 12.04 6.03 3.52
CA GLY A 141 11.23 4.82 3.39
C GLY A 141 10.41 4.80 2.10
N GLY A 142 9.68 5.88 1.81
CA GLY A 142 8.90 5.99 0.57
C GLY A 142 9.77 5.94 -0.68
N GLY A 143 10.91 6.66 -0.68
CA GLY A 143 11.87 6.61 -1.79
C GLY A 143 12.46 5.22 -2.00
N PHE A 144 12.78 4.50 -0.93
CA PHE A 144 13.31 3.14 -1.00
C PHE A 144 12.29 2.15 -1.58
N ILE A 145 11.01 2.24 -1.17
CA ILE A 145 9.92 1.43 -1.74
C ILE A 145 9.74 1.70 -3.23
N SER A 146 9.75 2.98 -3.64
CA SER A 146 9.64 3.34 -5.06
C SER A 146 10.83 2.84 -5.89
N LEU A 147 12.03 2.73 -5.30
CA LEU A 147 13.23 2.22 -5.96
C LEU A 147 13.28 0.69 -6.02
N ALA A 148 12.71 0.00 -5.03
CA ALA A 148 12.71 -1.46 -4.94
C ALA A 148 11.90 -2.18 -6.05
N LEU A 149 11.22 -1.42 -6.91
CA LEU A 149 10.40 -1.89 -8.02
C LEU A 149 11.17 -1.94 -9.36
N PHE A 150 12.47 -1.65 -9.36
CA PHE A 150 13.38 -1.74 -10.50
C PHE A 150 14.54 -2.71 -10.25
#